data_AF-A0A5K3FX95-F1
#
_entry.id   AF-A0A5K3FX95-F1
#
_cell.length_a   1.000
_cell.length_b   1.000
_cell.length_c   1.000
_cell.angle_alpha   90.00
_cell.angle_beta   90.00
_cell.angle_gamma   90.00
#
_symmetry.space_group_name_H-M   'P 1'
#
loop_
_entity.id
_entity.type
_entity.pdbx_description
1 polymer ?
#
loop_
_entity_poly.entity_id
_entity_poly.type
_entity_poly.pdbx_seq_one_letter_code
_entity_poly.pdbx_strand_id
1 'polypeptide(L)'
;MQSIICLLVFTWNAVAITPNASERDQIMEILTSIWETVDPPAKNMMLLNYSFKLENLTEAWLKNCTEIFPNGINYPDYAGMDCIFLSSTLNNALSFVDLKNFSAEKDNYN
;
A
#
# COMPACT_ATOMS: atom_id res chain seq x y z
N MET A 1 26.91 19.85 -18.53
CA MET A 1 27.01 18.37 -18.47
C MET A 1 26.77 17.85 -17.06
N GLN A 2 27.38 18.42 -16.02
CA GLN A 2 27.23 17.97 -14.62
C GLN A 2 25.77 18.01 -14.11
N SER A 3 25.01 19.06 -14.42
CA SER A 3 23.58 19.13 -14.04
C SER A 3 22.71 18.04 -14.67
N ILE A 4 23.01 17.61 -15.90
CA ILE A 4 22.24 16.55 -16.59
C ILE A 4 22.55 15.19 -15.95
N ILE A 5 23.81 14.95 -15.57
CA ILE A 5 24.22 13.74 -14.85
C ILE A 5 23.55 13.68 -13.48
N CYS A 6 23.49 14.80 -12.74
CA CYS A 6 22.77 14.85 -11.47
C CYS A 6 21.27 14.54 -11.66
N LEU A 7 20.61 15.13 -12.65
CA LEU A 7 19.19 14.86 -12.93
C LEU A 7 18.93 13.39 -13.32
N LEU A 8 19.81 12.77 -14.10
CA LEU A 8 19.70 11.35 -14.47
C LEU A 8 19.86 10.40 -13.27
N VAL A 9 20.74 10.75 -12.32
CA VAL A 9 20.90 9.98 -11.08
C VAL A 9 19.66 10.12 -10.19
N PHE A 10 19.03 11.29 -10.15
CA PHE A 10 17.79 11.49 -9.39
C PHE A 10 16.61 10.71 -9.98
N THR A 11 16.48 10.63 -11.31
CA THR A 11 15.35 9.92 -11.94
C THR A 11 15.50 8.39 -11.90
N TRP A 12 16.72 7.86 -11.73
CA TRP A 12 16.97 6.41 -11.66
C TRP A 12 16.39 5.73 -10.40
N ASN A 13 16.14 6.50 -9.34
CA ASN A 13 15.64 5.96 -8.07
C ASN A 13 14.11 5.79 -8.01
N ALA A 14 13.38 6.10 -9.08
CA ALA A 14 11.91 6.12 -9.08
C ALA A 14 11.26 4.90 -9.76
N VAL A 15 11.86 3.71 -9.61
CA VAL A 15 11.19 2.48 -10.05
C VAL A 15 10.31 1.99 -8.90
N ALA A 16 8.99 2.15 -9.04
CA ALA A 16 8.03 1.49 -8.17
C ALA A 16 8.11 -0.03 -8.40
N ILE A 17 8.73 -0.74 -7.45
CA ILE A 17 8.84 -2.20 -7.50
C ILE A 17 7.50 -2.76 -7.04
N THR A 18 6.79 -3.47 -7.92
CA THR A 18 5.57 -4.22 -7.57
C THR A 18 5.92 -5.43 -6.70
N PRO A 19 5.04 -5.85 -5.77
CA PRO A 19 5.29 -7.02 -4.93
C PRO A 19 5.60 -8.29 -5.74
N ASN A 20 6.53 -9.11 -5.28
CA ASN A 20 6.74 -10.45 -5.80
C ASN A 20 5.74 -11.45 -5.20
N ALA A 21 5.69 -12.70 -5.69
CA ALA A 21 4.70 -13.69 -5.24
C ALA A 21 4.71 -13.92 -3.72
N SER A 22 5.90 -14.05 -3.11
CA SER A 22 6.03 -14.25 -1.67
C SER A 22 5.58 -13.02 -0.87
N GLU A 23 5.80 -11.82 -1.41
CA GLU A 23 5.34 -10.58 -0.78
C GLU A 23 3.83 -10.43 -0.87
N ARG A 24 3.22 -10.81 -2.00
CA ARG A 24 1.75 -10.85 -2.15
C ARG A 24 1.11 -11.79 -1.13
N ASP A 25 1.67 -12.99 -0.96
CA ASP A 25 1.20 -13.96 0.03
C ASP A 25 1.34 -13.40 1.46
N GLN A 26 2.46 -12.75 1.76
CA GLN A 26 2.69 -12.10 3.06
C GLN A 26 1.70 -10.96 3.34
N ILE A 27 1.40 -10.11 2.36
CA ILE A 27 0.38 -9.06 2.48
C ILE A 27 -0.97 -9.69 2.83
N MET A 28 -1.37 -10.74 2.11
CA MET A 28 -2.65 -11.41 2.33
C MET A 28 -2.74 -12.06 3.71
N GLU A 29 -1.68 -12.72 4.17
CA GLU A 29 -1.62 -13.35 5.49
C GLU A 29 -1.77 -12.31 6.61
N ILE A 30 -1.01 -11.21 6.54
CA ILE A 30 -1.04 -10.16 7.57
C ILE A 30 -2.42 -9.50 7.62
N LEU A 31 -2.96 -9.09 6.47
CA LEU A 31 -4.26 -8.41 6.43
C LEU A 31 -5.40 -9.33 6.89
N THR A 32 -5.38 -10.60 6.48
CA THR A 32 -6.37 -11.60 6.92
C THR A 32 -6.31 -11.79 8.44
N SER A 33 -5.11 -11.92 9.02
CA SER A 33 -4.95 -12.05 10.48
C SER A 33 -5.48 -10.84 11.24
N ILE A 34 -5.24 -9.61 10.75
CA ILE A 34 -5.79 -8.39 11.34
C ILE A 34 -7.32 -8.43 11.30
N TRP A 35 -7.89 -8.79 10.15
CA TRP A 35 -9.34 -8.81 9.92
C TRP A 35 -10.06 -9.90 10.72
N GLU A 36 -9.43 -11.07 10.95
CA GLU A 36 -9.97 -12.15 11.76
C GLU A 36 -9.96 -11.86 13.27
N THR A 37 -9.06 -10.99 13.72
CA THR A 37 -8.82 -10.71 15.15
C THR A 37 -9.39 -9.38 15.63
N VAL A 38 -10.30 -8.78 14.84
CA VAL A 38 -11.06 -7.58 15.24
C VAL A 38 -11.96 -7.87 16.44
N ASP A 39 -12.02 -6.92 17.36
CA ASP A 39 -12.87 -6.95 18.55
C ASP A 39 -13.68 -5.65 18.57
N PRO A 40 -15.02 -5.66 18.69
CA PRO A 40 -15.87 -6.83 18.75
C PRO A 40 -15.84 -7.65 17.44
N PRO A 41 -16.03 -8.99 17.51
CA PRO A 41 -16.04 -9.84 16.33
C PRO A 41 -17.07 -9.38 15.30
N ALA A 42 -16.62 -9.13 14.07
CA ALA A 42 -17.50 -8.74 12.97
C ALA A 42 -18.33 -9.95 12.49
N LYS A 43 -19.66 -9.78 12.38
CA LYS A 43 -20.59 -10.86 11.99
C LYS A 43 -20.55 -11.24 10.50
N ASN A 44 -20.03 -10.37 9.65
CA ASN A 44 -20.10 -10.44 8.19
C ASN A 44 -18.75 -10.09 7.54
N MET A 45 -17.67 -10.48 8.21
CA MET A 45 -16.30 -10.27 7.77
C MET A 45 -16.01 -11.17 6.55
N MET A 46 -15.72 -10.58 5.39
CA MET A 46 -15.45 -11.34 4.16
C MET A 46 -13.97 -11.69 4.07
N LEU A 47 -13.65 -12.86 3.50
CA LEU A 47 -12.27 -13.23 3.20
C LEU A 47 -11.71 -12.31 2.13
N LEU A 48 -10.51 -11.79 2.38
CA LEU A 48 -9.79 -10.99 1.41
C LEU A 48 -9.31 -11.88 0.25
N ASN A 49 -9.27 -11.30 -0.95
CA ASN A 49 -8.64 -11.92 -2.11
C ASN A 49 -7.71 -10.92 -2.77
N TYR A 50 -6.53 -11.39 -3.17
CA TYR A 50 -5.56 -10.54 -3.85
C TYR A 50 -6.10 -10.10 -5.21
N SER A 51 -5.94 -8.82 -5.53
CA SER A 51 -6.43 -8.24 -6.79
C SER A 51 -5.28 -7.62 -7.57
N PHE A 52 -4.88 -8.30 -8.65
CA PHE A 52 -3.92 -7.74 -9.60
C PHE A 52 -4.42 -6.45 -10.27
N LYS A 53 -5.75 -6.25 -10.35
CA LYS A 53 -6.32 -4.98 -10.80
C LYS A 53 -5.97 -3.85 -9.82
N LEU A 54 -6.10 -4.10 -8.51
CA LEU A 54 -5.73 -3.11 -7.49
C LEU A 54 -4.22 -2.86 -7.47
N GLU A 55 -3.40 -3.91 -7.61
CA GLU A 55 -1.93 -3.76 -7.71
C GLU A 55 -1.54 -2.83 -8.87
N ASN A 56 -2.10 -3.07 -10.06
CA ASN A 56 -1.78 -2.25 -11.25
C ASN A 56 -2.26 -0.80 -11.10
N LEU A 57 -3.42 -0.58 -10.47
CA LEU A 57 -3.91 0.78 -10.17
C LEU A 57 -3.01 1.48 -9.16
N THR A 58 -2.57 0.78 -8.12
CA THR A 58 -1.60 1.31 -7.15
C THR A 58 -0.27 1.63 -7.82
N GLU A 59 0.26 0.77 -8.69
CA GLU A 59 1.48 1.04 -9.45
C GLU A 59 1.33 2.28 -10.34
N ALA A 60 0.20 2.41 -11.05
CA ALA A 60 -0.11 3.57 -11.88
C ALA A 60 -0.22 4.87 -11.05
N TRP A 61 -0.82 4.80 -9.86
CA TRP A 61 -0.90 5.93 -8.94
C TRP A 61 0.50 6.32 -8.42
N LEU A 62 1.29 5.36 -7.94
CA LEU A 62 2.62 5.61 -7.37
C LEU A 62 3.62 6.18 -8.39
N LYS A 63 3.45 5.89 -9.68
CA LYS A 63 4.23 6.51 -10.77
C LYS A 63 4.10 8.04 -10.84
N ASN A 64 3.02 8.60 -10.28
CA ASN A 64 2.83 10.04 -10.20
C ASN A 64 3.55 10.69 -9.02
N CYS A 65 4.21 9.89 -8.16
CA CYS A 65 4.94 10.35 -6.96
C CYS A 65 4.10 11.29 -6.07
N THR A 66 2.79 11.00 -5.96
CA THR A 66 1.85 11.76 -5.14
C THR A 66 1.42 10.95 -3.93
N GLU A 67 1.42 11.58 -2.75
CA GLU A 67 0.88 10.99 -1.53
C GLU A 67 -0.65 11.07 -1.48
N ILE A 68 -1.27 11.85 -2.39
CA ILE A 68 -2.71 12.04 -2.45
C ILE A 68 -3.33 10.90 -3.26
N PHE A 69 -4.16 10.08 -2.61
CA PHE A 69 -4.92 9.01 -3.26
C PHE A 69 -5.92 9.58 -4.28
N PRO A 70 -6.09 8.96 -5.47
CA PRO A 70 -6.98 9.49 -6.50
C PRO A 70 -8.45 9.46 -6.07
N ASN A 71 -9.13 10.60 -6.20
CA ASN A 71 -10.57 10.67 -5.94
C ASN A 71 -11.36 9.97 -7.06
N GLY A 72 -12.23 9.02 -6.68
CA GLY A 72 -13.13 8.30 -7.59
C GLY A 72 -14.05 9.15 -8.47
N ILE A 73 -14.33 10.41 -8.12
CA ILE A 73 -15.12 11.34 -8.94
C ILE A 73 -14.34 11.75 -10.19
N ASN A 74 -13.06 12.09 -10.04
CA ASN A 74 -12.20 12.54 -11.14
C ASN A 74 -11.49 11.36 -11.82
N TYR A 75 -11.32 10.26 -11.10
CA TYR A 75 -10.66 9.05 -11.56
C TYR A 75 -11.57 7.84 -11.30
N PRO A 76 -12.54 7.57 -12.19
CA PRO A 76 -13.56 6.53 -11.98
C PRO A 76 -13.00 5.13 -11.75
N ASP A 77 -11.81 4.85 -12.27
CA ASP A 77 -11.12 3.57 -12.04
C ASP A 77 -10.76 3.32 -10.57
N TYR A 78 -10.73 4.38 -9.74
CA TYR A 78 -10.47 4.33 -8.29
C TYR A 78 -11.76 4.48 -7.46
N ALA A 79 -12.94 4.50 -8.11
CA ALA A 79 -14.21 4.70 -7.40
C ALA A 79 -14.51 3.55 -6.42
N GLY A 80 -14.87 3.92 -5.19
CA GLY A 80 -15.18 2.96 -4.12
C GLY A 80 -13.94 2.25 -3.54
N MET A 81 -12.73 2.74 -3.85
CA MET A 81 -11.49 2.25 -3.27
C MET A 81 -11.01 3.19 -2.18
N ASP A 82 -10.25 2.63 -1.25
CA ASP A 82 -9.53 3.37 -0.22
C ASP A 82 -8.11 2.82 -0.14
N CYS A 83 -7.21 3.58 0.49
CA CYS A 83 -5.82 3.17 0.64
C CYS A 83 -5.36 3.26 2.09
N ILE A 84 -4.51 2.31 2.45
CA ILE A 84 -3.74 2.36 3.69
C ILE A 84 -2.29 2.67 3.28
N PHE A 85 -1.70 3.69 3.89
CA PHE A 85 -0.33 4.12 3.60
C PHE A 85 0.51 4.05 4.87
N LEU A 86 1.71 3.46 4.76
CA LEU A 86 2.69 3.42 5.84
C LEU A 86 3.91 4.21 5.39
N SER A 87 4.33 5.19 6.21
CA SER A 87 5.53 5.99 5.98
C SER A 87 6.52 5.83 7.12
N SER A 88 7.81 5.79 6.82
CA SER A 88 8.90 5.78 7.81
C SER A 88 9.81 7.00 7.64
N THR A 89 10.67 7.23 8.63
CA THR A 89 11.75 8.21 8.52
C THR A 89 12.84 7.74 7.55
N LEU A 90 13.56 8.68 6.95
CA LEU A 90 14.55 8.47 5.88
C LEU A 90 15.60 7.36 6.10
N ASN A 91 15.82 6.92 7.34
CA ASN A 91 16.84 5.93 7.69
C ASN A 91 16.30 4.51 7.88
N ASN A 92 14.98 4.31 7.85
CA ASN A 92 14.35 3.01 8.07
C ASN A 92 13.59 2.60 6.82
N ALA A 93 14.16 1.69 6.02
CA ALA A 93 13.42 1.10 4.91
C ALA A 93 12.25 0.27 5.43
N LEU A 94 11.05 0.51 4.87
CA LEU A 94 9.87 -0.29 5.18
C LEU A 94 9.89 -1.61 4.41
N SER A 95 9.24 -2.60 5.00
CA SER A 95 8.97 -3.91 4.44
C SER A 95 7.49 -4.27 4.62
N PHE A 96 7.00 -5.28 3.91
CA PHE A 96 5.62 -5.73 4.07
C PHE A 96 5.33 -6.32 5.47
N VAL A 97 6.34 -6.74 6.22
CA VAL A 97 6.18 -7.18 7.62
C VAL A 97 5.70 -6.04 8.52
N ASP A 98 6.06 -4.79 8.20
CA ASP A 98 5.70 -3.60 8.97
C ASP A 98 4.19 -3.29 8.88
N LEU A 99 3.45 -3.91 7.96
CA LEU A 99 1.98 -3.85 7.92
C LEU A 99 1.34 -4.37 9.21
N LYS A 100 2.03 -5.19 9.99
CA LYS A 100 1.56 -5.63 11.32
C LYS A 100 1.32 -4.47 12.28
N ASN A 101 1.93 -3.31 12.04
CA ASN A 101 1.70 -2.11 12.85
C ASN A 101 0.23 -1.67 12.82
N PHE A 102 -0.51 -1.96 11.75
CA PHE A 102 -1.95 -1.69 11.68
C PHE A 102 -2.77 -2.51 12.67
N SER A 103 -2.27 -3.65 13.16
CA SER A 103 -2.95 -4.37 14.25
C SER A 103 -3.01 -3.53 15.53
N ALA A 104 -2.05 -2.63 15.77
CA ALA A 104 -2.08 -1.75 16.95
C ALA A 104 -3.12 -0.63 16.82
N GLU A 105 -3.53 -0.26 15.60
CA GLU A 105 -4.56 0.76 15.38
C GLU A 105 -5.96 0.26 15.72
N LYS A 106 -6.19 -1.06 15.79
CA LYS A 106 -7.50 -1.61 16.13
C LYS A 106 -8.05 -1.06 17.45
N ASP A 107 -7.15 -0.81 18.41
CA ASP A 107 -7.51 -0.32 19.74
C ASP A 107 -8.01 1.14 19.72
N ASN A 108 -7.76 1.89 18.64
CA ASN A 108 -8.22 3.28 18.49
C ASN A 108 -9.69 3.38 18.07
N TYR A 109 -10.30 2.29 17.62
CA TYR A 109 -11.65 2.28 17.05
C TYR A 109 -12.67 1.53 17.95
N ASN A 110 -12.27 1.22 19.19
CA ASN A 110 -13.05 0.49 20.19
C ASN A 110 -13.43 1.35 21.40
#